data_AF-A0A8T1FZC0-F1
#
_entry.id   AF-A0A8T1FZC0-F1
#
_cell.length_a   1.000
_cell.length_b   1.000
_cell.length_c   1.000
_cell.angle_alpha   90.00
_cell.angle_beta   90.00
_cell.angle_gamma   90.00
#
_symmetry.space_group_name_H-M   'P 1'
#
loop_
_entity.id
_entity.type
_entity.pdbx_description
1 polymer ?
#
loop_
_entity_poly.entity_id
_entity_poly.type
_entity_poly.pdbx_seq_one_letter_code
_entity_poly.pdbx_strand_id
1 'polypeptide(L)'
;MKETLARYFPDAQGTTKETKRKSIHLSAKNKANTERLGSTNATRAMRKLREVGTATVLSKETELQLVTWINEYRADGAPVSGLMLHRKAREFAEACGVGEETFTASWAWRVGFLKRHGLRFRARTRQGQNSPVDSAQAVKELNERMKKEMHRLGVDVVFNADQTPILF
;
A
#
# COMPACT_ATOMS: atom_id res chain seq x y z
N MET A 1 35.76 -22.88 8.22
CA MET A 1 36.07 -21.51 7.72
C MET A 1 37.38 -21.44 6.95
N LYS A 2 38.53 -21.83 7.54
CA LYS A 2 39.83 -21.84 6.83
C LYS A 2 39.83 -22.77 5.60
N GLU A 3 39.30 -23.99 5.75
CA GLU A 3 39.12 -24.95 4.64
C GLU A 3 38.20 -24.43 3.53
N THR A 4 37.09 -23.78 3.91
CA THR A 4 36.15 -23.16 2.96
C THR A 4 36.83 -22.07 2.14
N LEU A 5 37.66 -21.24 2.77
CA LEU A 5 38.42 -20.20 2.06
C LEU A 5 39.48 -20.82 1.13
N ALA A 6 40.18 -21.85 1.57
CA ALA A 6 41.18 -22.54 0.74
C ALA A 6 40.55 -23.21 -0.49
N ARG A 7 39.35 -23.79 -0.34
CA ARG A 7 38.65 -24.48 -1.43
C ARG A 7 38.01 -23.55 -2.46
N TYR A 8 37.37 -22.45 -2.01
CA TYR A 8 36.59 -21.58 -2.89
C TYR A 8 37.29 -20.27 -3.27
N PHE A 9 38.34 -19.88 -2.54
CA PHE A 9 39.11 -18.66 -2.78
C PHE A 9 40.62 -18.93 -2.62
N PRO A 10 41.20 -19.86 -3.41
CA PRO A 10 42.60 -20.28 -3.26
C PRO A 10 43.59 -19.14 -3.47
N ASP A 11 43.30 -18.23 -4.40
CA ASP A 11 44.17 -17.11 -4.76
C ASP A 11 44.02 -15.89 -3.84
N ALA A 12 43.05 -15.91 -2.92
CA ALA A 12 42.79 -14.79 -2.04
C ALA A 12 43.84 -14.71 -0.92
N GLN A 13 44.62 -13.62 -0.89
CA GLN A 13 45.64 -13.35 0.12
C GLN A 13 45.35 -12.07 0.89
N GLY A 14 45.95 -11.95 2.08
CA GLY A 14 45.88 -10.76 2.93
C GLY A 14 44.45 -10.22 3.14
N THR A 15 44.25 -8.96 2.80
CA THR A 15 42.97 -8.23 2.93
C THR A 15 41.84 -8.84 2.09
N THR A 16 42.13 -9.37 0.90
CA THR A 16 41.12 -10.02 0.05
C THR A 16 40.59 -11.28 0.71
N LYS A 17 41.47 -12.08 1.34
CA LYS A 17 41.08 -13.29 2.09
C LYS A 17 40.17 -12.94 3.27
N GLU A 18 40.50 -11.87 3.99
CA GLU A 18 39.71 -11.38 5.11
C GLU A 18 38.33 -10.86 4.67
N THR A 19 38.24 -10.16 3.53
CA THR A 19 36.97 -9.75 2.94
C THR A 19 36.09 -10.95 2.57
N LYS A 20 36.66 -11.99 1.95
CA LYS A 20 35.92 -13.23 1.65
C LYS A 20 35.44 -13.93 2.92
N ARG A 21 36.29 -13.99 3.96
CA ARG A 21 35.91 -14.52 5.28
C ARG A 21 34.69 -13.80 5.85
N LYS A 22 34.72 -12.46 5.88
CA LYS A 22 33.61 -11.62 6.34
C LYS A 22 32.34 -11.83 5.50
N SER A 23 32.47 -11.93 4.18
CA SER A 23 31.34 -12.18 3.29
C SER A 23 30.67 -13.54 3.53
N ILE A 24 31.45 -14.61 3.73
CA ILE A 24 30.89 -15.93 4.05
C ILE A 24 30.19 -15.89 5.41
N HIS A 25 30.79 -15.24 6.40
CA HIS A 25 30.18 -15.10 7.72
C HIS A 25 28.86 -14.32 7.66
N LEU A 26 28.82 -13.21 6.92
CA LEU A 26 27.61 -12.43 6.70
C LEU A 26 26.54 -13.24 5.95
N SER A 27 26.93 -14.01 4.93
CA SER A 27 26.03 -14.89 4.18
C SER A 27 25.44 -15.97 5.07
N ALA A 28 26.26 -16.62 5.92
CA ALA A 28 25.78 -17.62 6.88
C ALA A 28 24.80 -17.01 7.89
N LYS A 29 25.13 -15.83 8.44
CA LYS A 29 24.26 -15.09 9.36
C LYS A 29 22.91 -14.72 8.72
N ASN A 30 22.90 -14.39 7.44
CA ASN A 30 21.70 -13.94 6.72
C ASN A 30 21.00 -15.06 5.91
N LYS A 31 21.45 -16.32 6.01
CA LYS A 31 21.01 -17.44 5.16
C LYS A 31 19.48 -17.57 5.10
N ALA A 32 18.82 -17.60 6.26
CA ALA A 32 17.36 -17.71 6.34
C ALA A 32 16.62 -16.55 5.64
N ASN A 33 17.15 -15.33 5.74
CA ASN A 33 16.56 -14.18 5.05
C ASN A 33 16.77 -14.27 3.54
N THR A 34 17.95 -14.71 3.08
CA THR A 34 18.24 -14.91 1.66
C THR A 34 17.36 -16.01 1.04
N GLU A 35 17.16 -17.12 1.74
CA GLU A 35 16.28 -18.21 1.30
C GLU A 35 14.82 -17.75 1.20
N ARG A 36 14.32 -17.04 2.22
CA ARG A 36 12.98 -16.41 2.20
C ARG A 36 12.81 -15.43 1.04
N LEU A 37 13.86 -14.69 0.68
CA LEU A 37 13.82 -13.72 -0.43
C LEU A 37 13.89 -14.40 -1.80
N GLY A 38 14.64 -15.50 -1.92
CA GLY A 38 14.78 -16.25 -3.15
C GLY A 38 13.53 -17.05 -3.54
N SER A 39 12.67 -17.35 -2.58
CA SER A 39 11.45 -18.15 -2.80
C SER A 39 10.35 -17.43 -3.57
N THR A 40 10.40 -16.09 -3.68
CA THR A 40 9.37 -15.30 -4.38
C THR A 40 9.93 -14.71 -5.67
N ASN A 41 9.23 -14.93 -6.80
CA ASN A 41 9.63 -14.40 -8.11
C ASN A 41 9.83 -12.88 -8.12
N ALA A 42 9.05 -12.14 -7.31
CA ALA A 42 9.13 -10.68 -7.20
C ALA A 42 10.42 -10.18 -6.53
N THR A 43 11.02 -10.96 -5.62
CA THR A 43 12.19 -10.56 -4.82
C THR A 43 13.47 -11.26 -5.23
N ARG A 44 13.40 -12.30 -6.06
CA ARG A 44 14.56 -13.11 -6.51
C ARG A 44 15.66 -12.30 -7.21
N ALA A 45 15.30 -11.24 -7.95
CA ALA A 45 16.25 -10.35 -8.61
C ALA A 45 16.78 -9.22 -7.71
N MET A 46 16.21 -9.05 -6.51
CA MET A 46 16.55 -7.94 -5.62
C MET A 46 17.82 -8.27 -4.80
N ARG A 47 18.81 -7.38 -4.86
CA ARG A 47 20.07 -7.52 -4.09
C ARG A 47 19.96 -7.04 -2.64
N LYS A 48 18.95 -6.21 -2.36
CA LYS A 48 18.68 -5.64 -1.04
C LYS A 48 17.17 -5.52 -0.88
N LEU A 49 16.64 -5.99 0.25
CA LEU A 49 15.29 -5.70 0.67
C LEU A 49 15.38 -4.90 1.98
N ARG A 50 14.70 -3.76 2.04
CA ARG A 50 14.44 -3.06 3.30
C ARG A 50 13.02 -3.36 3.72
N GLU A 51 12.78 -3.41 5.01
CA GLU A 51 11.40 -3.47 5.49
C GLU A 51 10.65 -2.21 5.05
N VAL A 52 9.34 -2.37 4.87
CA VAL A 52 8.48 -1.25 4.53
C VAL A 52 8.53 -0.26 5.69
N GLY A 53 9.00 0.97 5.44
CA GLY A 53 9.12 2.00 6.48
C GLY A 53 10.53 2.22 7.04
N THR A 54 11.55 1.45 6.65
CA THR A 54 12.91 1.59 7.24
C THR A 54 13.63 2.92 6.93
N ALA A 55 13.19 3.67 5.91
CA ALA A 55 13.81 4.93 5.50
C ALA A 55 12.75 6.01 5.25
N THR A 56 11.78 6.13 6.15
CA THR A 56 10.79 7.22 6.12
C THR A 56 11.29 8.40 6.94
N VAL A 57 11.06 9.60 6.43
CA VAL A 57 11.39 10.85 7.13
C VAL A 57 10.41 11.09 8.28
N LEU A 58 9.14 10.70 8.10
CA LEU A 58 8.14 10.72 9.16
C LEU A 58 8.18 9.44 9.97
N SER A 59 7.92 9.58 11.27
CA SER A 59 7.72 8.44 12.16
C SER A 59 6.49 7.63 11.73
N LYS A 60 6.46 6.35 12.10
CA LYS A 60 5.29 5.49 11.84
C LYS A 60 4.02 6.04 12.50
N GLU A 61 4.15 6.60 13.69
CA GLU A 61 3.03 7.20 14.43
C GLU A 61 2.45 8.40 13.69
N THR A 62 3.31 9.33 13.25
CA THR A 62 2.90 10.50 12.46
C THR A 62 2.20 10.07 11.16
N GLU A 63 2.74 9.07 10.45
CA GLU A 63 2.07 8.55 9.25
C GLU A 63 0.69 7.95 9.55
N LEU A 64 0.51 7.26 10.69
CA LEU A 64 -0.78 6.71 11.09
C LEU A 64 -1.80 7.80 11.40
N GLN A 65 -1.40 8.90 12.05
CA GLN A 65 -2.31 10.01 12.28
C GLN A 65 -2.77 10.66 10.96
N LEU A 66 -1.88 10.75 9.96
CA LEU A 66 -2.23 11.17 8.60
C LEU A 66 -3.23 10.21 7.94
N VAL A 67 -3.10 8.91 8.16
CA VAL A 67 -4.07 7.91 7.66
C VAL A 67 -5.44 8.10 8.33
N THR A 68 -5.47 8.31 9.64
CA THR A 68 -6.71 8.60 10.39
C THR A 68 -7.41 9.83 9.81
N TRP A 69 -6.68 10.93 9.65
CA TRP A 69 -7.22 12.16 9.06
C TRP A 69 -7.80 11.95 7.65
N ILE A 70 -7.12 11.16 6.79
CA ILE A 70 -7.65 10.84 5.45
C ILE A 70 -8.95 10.05 5.54
N ASN A 71 -9.04 9.11 6.47
CA ASN A 71 -10.22 8.25 6.63
C ASN A 71 -11.41 9.01 7.19
N GLU A 72 -11.19 9.91 8.16
CA GLU A 72 -12.22 10.82 8.69
C GLU A 72 -12.79 11.69 7.56
N TYR A 73 -11.92 12.33 6.76
CA TYR A 73 -12.36 13.17 5.65
C TYR A 73 -13.19 12.39 4.59
N ARG A 74 -12.87 11.11 4.40
CA ARG A 74 -13.62 10.22 3.50
C ARG A 74 -14.93 9.73 4.12
N ALA A 75 -14.98 9.55 5.43
CA ALA A 75 -16.21 9.20 6.15
C ALA A 75 -17.24 10.32 5.99
N ASP A 76 -16.79 11.57 5.95
CA ASP A 76 -17.61 12.75 5.64
C ASP A 76 -17.99 12.86 4.15
N GLY A 77 -17.62 11.87 3.32
CA GLY A 77 -17.92 11.83 1.89
C GLY A 77 -17.05 12.74 1.03
N ALA A 78 -16.07 13.44 1.62
CA ALA A 78 -15.23 14.39 0.92
C ALA A 78 -13.92 13.73 0.38
N PRO A 79 -13.51 14.03 -0.87
CA PRO A 79 -12.26 13.49 -1.40
C PRO A 79 -11.05 14.26 -0.86
N VAL A 80 -9.98 13.54 -0.48
CA VAL A 80 -8.68 14.15 -0.17
C VAL A 80 -7.87 14.28 -1.47
N SER A 81 -7.55 15.51 -1.86
CA SER A 81 -6.68 15.76 -3.02
C SER A 81 -5.20 15.57 -2.68
N GLY A 82 -4.38 15.41 -3.72
CA GLY A 82 -2.93 15.31 -3.55
C GLY A 82 -2.27 16.57 -2.98
N LEU A 83 -2.88 17.75 -3.18
CA LEU A 83 -2.41 19.01 -2.60
C LEU A 83 -2.78 19.11 -1.12
N MET A 84 -3.99 18.67 -0.75
CA MET A 84 -4.42 18.63 0.65
C MET A 84 -3.53 17.69 1.47
N LEU A 85 -3.24 16.50 0.94
CA LEU A 85 -2.32 15.58 1.59
C LEU A 85 -0.92 16.18 1.75
N HIS A 86 -0.43 16.89 0.73
CA HIS A 86 0.87 17.56 0.80
C HIS A 86 0.92 18.61 1.92
N ARG A 87 -0.08 19.50 2.00
CA ARG A 87 -0.17 20.53 3.05
C ARG A 87 -0.29 19.91 4.43
N LYS A 88 -1.20 18.94 4.59
CA LYS A 88 -1.42 18.28 5.89
C LYS A 88 -0.20 17.51 6.37
N ALA A 89 0.52 16.85 5.46
CA ALA A 89 1.74 16.13 5.80
C ALA A 89 2.84 17.06 6.31
N ARG A 90 2.96 18.26 5.73
CA ARG A 90 3.91 19.27 6.19
C ARG A 90 3.54 19.82 7.57
N GLU A 91 2.28 20.12 7.80
CA GLU A 91 1.77 20.55 9.12
C GLU A 91 2.10 19.52 10.20
N PHE A 92 1.90 18.24 9.91
CA PHE A 92 2.21 17.14 10.83
C PHE A 92 3.71 16.97 11.04
N ALA A 93 4.52 17.16 10.00
CA ALA A 93 5.97 17.13 10.09
C ALA A 93 6.48 18.24 11.02
N GLU A 94 5.99 19.46 10.82
CA GLU A 94 6.34 20.64 11.63
C GLU A 94 5.94 20.45 13.10
N ALA A 95 4.73 19.93 13.36
CA ALA A 95 4.28 19.59 14.72
C ALA A 95 5.17 18.54 15.41
N CYS A 96 5.82 17.67 14.63
CA CYS A 96 6.79 16.69 15.13
C CYS A 96 8.25 17.21 15.14
N GLY A 97 8.48 18.50 14.87
CA GLY A 97 9.82 19.10 14.83
C GLY A 97 10.64 18.76 13.59
N VAL A 98 10.00 18.24 12.53
CA VAL A 98 10.65 17.96 11.25
C VAL A 98 10.49 19.17 10.33
N GLY A 99 11.59 19.91 10.13
CA GLY A 99 11.62 21.08 9.27
C GLY A 99 11.43 20.78 7.77
N GLU A 100 11.07 21.80 7.01
CA GLU A 100 10.81 21.72 5.56
C GLU A 100 12.02 21.22 4.76
N GLU A 101 13.22 21.60 5.17
CA GLU A 101 14.49 21.15 4.58
C GLU A 101 14.64 19.62 4.63
N THR A 102 14.08 19.00 5.67
CA THR A 102 14.14 17.56 5.90
C THR A 102 12.95 16.86 5.24
N PHE A 103 11.76 17.47 5.28
CA PHE A 103 10.53 16.88 4.76
C PHE A 103 9.74 17.85 3.88
N THR A 104 9.85 17.64 2.58
CA THR A 104 9.13 18.45 1.57
C THR A 104 7.76 17.87 1.18
N ALA A 105 7.33 16.76 1.79
CA ALA A 105 6.14 16.00 1.35
C ALA A 105 6.13 15.75 -0.18
N SER A 106 7.28 15.35 -0.73
CA SER A 106 7.52 15.20 -2.16
C SER A 106 6.57 14.21 -2.85
N TRP A 107 6.49 14.28 -4.18
CA TRP A 107 5.71 13.32 -4.97
C TRP A 107 6.13 11.87 -4.71
N ALA A 108 7.44 11.61 -4.60
CA ALA A 108 7.96 10.28 -4.31
C ALA A 108 7.54 9.78 -2.92
N TRP A 109 7.60 10.65 -1.90
CA TRP A 109 7.07 10.32 -0.57
C TRP A 109 5.59 10.01 -0.65
N ARG A 110 4.80 10.84 -1.34
CA ARG A 110 3.35 10.67 -1.48
C ARG A 110 2.97 9.35 -2.11
N VAL A 111 3.61 8.98 -3.23
CA VAL A 111 3.40 7.68 -3.89
C VAL A 111 3.76 6.52 -2.95
N GLY A 112 4.89 6.63 -2.24
CA GLY A 112 5.31 5.65 -1.26
C GLY A 112 4.30 5.52 -0.10
N PHE A 113 3.89 6.63 0.49
CA PHE A 113 2.93 6.70 1.59
C PHE A 113 1.60 6.04 1.21
N LEU A 114 1.03 6.42 0.06
CA LEU A 114 -0.20 5.81 -0.44
C LEU A 114 -0.07 4.31 -0.63
N LYS A 115 1.04 3.85 -1.22
CA LYS A 115 1.32 2.43 -1.42
C LYS A 115 1.47 1.67 -0.09
N ARG A 116 2.19 2.24 0.89
CA ARG A 116 2.42 1.64 2.21
C ARG A 116 1.12 1.41 2.97
N HIS A 117 0.19 2.37 2.87
CA HIS A 117 -1.07 2.36 3.62
C HIS A 117 -2.27 1.89 2.80
N GLY A 118 -2.07 1.36 1.58
CA GLY A 118 -3.15 0.88 0.71
C GLY A 118 -4.13 1.98 0.25
N LEU A 119 -3.73 3.25 0.34
CA LEU A 119 -4.56 4.39 0.01
C LEU A 119 -4.48 4.74 -1.49
N ARG A 120 -5.56 5.31 -2.03
CA ARG A 120 -5.61 5.86 -3.39
C ARG A 120 -6.42 7.15 -3.39
N PHE A 121 -6.02 8.14 -4.18
CA PHE A 121 -6.85 9.30 -4.49
C PHE A 121 -7.96 8.87 -5.46
N ARG A 122 -9.00 8.19 -4.99
CA ARG A 122 -10.17 7.97 -5.85
C ARG A 122 -10.97 9.27 -5.85
N ALA A 123 -11.15 9.87 -7.03
CA ALA A 123 -12.32 10.69 -7.27
C ALA A 123 -13.55 9.76 -7.32
N ARG A 124 -14.69 10.17 -6.77
CA ARG A 124 -15.98 9.48 -6.97
C ARG A 124 -16.27 9.49 -8.48
N THR A 125 -15.91 8.43 -9.20
CA THR A 125 -16.13 8.37 -10.66
C THR A 125 -17.40 7.59 -11.04
N ARG A 126 -18.17 7.05 -10.09
CA ARG A 126 -19.49 6.46 -10.37
C ARG A 126 -20.45 6.58 -9.19
N GLN A 127 -21.71 6.90 -9.51
CA GLN A 127 -22.86 6.98 -8.59
C GLN A 127 -23.12 5.68 -7.80
N GLY A 128 -22.61 4.53 -8.25
CA GLY A 128 -22.85 3.22 -7.62
C GLY A 128 -21.93 2.83 -6.45
N GLN A 129 -21.09 3.73 -5.94
CA GLN A 129 -20.21 3.46 -4.79
C GLN A 129 -20.61 4.29 -3.57
N ASN A 130 -21.86 4.13 -3.10
CA ASN A 130 -22.24 4.59 -1.76
C ASN A 130 -21.53 3.73 -0.69
N SER A 131 -21.44 4.24 0.54
CA SER A 131 -20.91 3.51 1.70
C SER A 131 -21.53 2.10 1.80
N PRO A 132 -20.80 1.06 2.26
CA PRO A 132 -21.34 -0.30 2.40
C PRO A 132 -22.62 -0.38 3.22
N VAL A 133 -22.81 0.54 4.18
CA VAL A 133 -24.00 0.58 5.05
C VAL A 133 -25.21 1.16 4.32
N ASP A 134 -25.05 2.31 3.64
CA ASP A 134 -26.14 2.95 2.88
C ASP A 134 -26.58 2.12 1.67
N SER A 135 -25.64 1.39 1.06
CA SER A 135 -25.94 0.52 -0.08
C SER A 135 -26.75 -0.71 0.32
N ALA A 136 -26.49 -1.31 1.50
CA ALA A 136 -27.26 -2.46 1.97
C ALA A 136 -28.71 -2.10 2.29
N GLN A 137 -28.94 -0.97 2.97
CA GLN A 137 -30.28 -0.48 3.29
C GLN A 137 -31.07 -0.10 2.03
N ALA A 138 -30.43 0.63 1.09
CA ALA A 138 -31.07 1.00 -0.17
C ALA A 138 -31.45 -0.23 -1.03
N VAL A 139 -30.61 -1.28 -1.03
CA VAL A 139 -30.92 -2.55 -1.72
C VAL A 139 -32.10 -3.25 -1.05
N LYS A 140 -32.16 -3.26 0.29
CA LYS A 140 -33.27 -3.87 1.03
C LYS A 140 -34.60 -3.16 0.73
N GLU A 141 -34.62 -1.84 0.79
CA GLU A 141 -35.82 -1.03 0.49
C GLU A 141 -36.29 -1.20 -0.95
N LEU A 142 -35.35 -1.24 -1.91
CA LEU A 142 -35.67 -1.49 -3.31
C LEU A 142 -36.29 -2.88 -3.50
N ASN A 143 -35.70 -3.91 -2.87
CA ASN A 143 -36.22 -5.28 -2.94
C ASN A 143 -37.63 -5.40 -2.34
N GLU A 144 -37.90 -4.74 -1.22
CA GLU A 144 -39.23 -4.71 -0.60
C GLU A 144 -40.26 -4.04 -1.53
N ARG A 145 -39.91 -2.92 -2.16
CA ARG A 145 -40.75 -2.27 -3.18
C ARG A 145 -41.00 -3.15 -4.38
N MET A 146 -39.97 -3.80 -4.92
CA MET A 146 -40.11 -4.69 -6.09
C MET A 146 -41.05 -5.85 -5.79
N LYS A 147 -40.90 -6.50 -4.62
CA LYS A 147 -41.80 -7.59 -4.20
C LYS A 147 -43.26 -7.15 -4.08
N LYS A 148 -43.51 -5.95 -3.53
CA LYS A 148 -44.85 -5.40 -3.42
C LYS A 148 -45.50 -5.17 -4.79
N GLU A 149 -44.74 -4.62 -5.73
CA GLU A 149 -45.22 -4.39 -7.10
C GLU A 149 -45.40 -5.69 -7.89
N MET A 150 -44.52 -6.68 -7.71
CA MET A 150 -44.67 -8.01 -8.28
C MET A 150 -45.98 -8.68 -7.85
N HIS A 151 -46.32 -8.61 -6.55
CA HIS A 151 -47.60 -9.10 -6.05
C HIS A 151 -48.80 -8.33 -6.62
N ARG A 152 -48.71 -7.00 -6.72
CA ARG A 152 -49.78 -6.16 -7.28
C ARG A 152 -50.06 -6.48 -8.75
N LEU A 153 -49.02 -6.75 -9.52
CA LEU A 153 -49.09 -7.01 -10.96
C LEU A 153 -49.26 -8.50 -11.31
N GLY A 154 -49.16 -9.41 -10.33
CA GLY A 154 -49.20 -10.86 -10.56
C GLY A 154 -48.01 -11.37 -11.37
N VAL A 155 -46.82 -10.80 -11.13
CA VAL A 155 -45.59 -11.12 -11.88
C VAL A 155 -44.66 -11.96 -11.02
N ASP A 156 -44.32 -13.16 -11.48
CA ASP A 156 -43.43 -14.08 -10.76
C ASP A 156 -41.94 -13.87 -11.07
N VAL A 157 -41.62 -13.28 -12.23
CA VAL A 157 -40.25 -13.12 -12.72
C VAL A 157 -40.00 -11.69 -13.21
N VAL A 158 -38.93 -11.06 -12.72
CA VAL A 158 -38.48 -9.73 -13.16
C VAL A 158 -37.10 -9.84 -13.79
N PHE A 159 -36.95 -9.33 -15.01
CA PHE A 159 -35.67 -9.29 -15.72
C PHE A 159 -35.03 -7.91 -15.57
N ASN A 160 -33.70 -7.88 -15.51
CA ASN A 160 -32.96 -6.62 -15.62
C ASN A 160 -33.03 -6.12 -17.07
N ALA A 161 -33.27 -4.83 -17.24
CA ALA A 161 -33.28 -4.16 -18.55
C ALA A 161 -32.17 -3.10 -18.59
N ASP A 162 -30.93 -3.51 -18.32
CA ASP A 162 -29.78 -2.61 -18.42
C ASP A 162 -29.23 -2.55 -19.84
N GLN A 163 -28.90 -1.33 -20.28
CA GLN A 163 -28.20 -1.15 -21.54
C GLN A 163 -26.73 -1.46 -21.35
N THR A 164 -26.21 -2.42 -22.11
CA THR A 164 -24.77 -2.60 -22.25
C THR A 164 -24.31 -1.75 -23.45
N PRO A 165 -23.48 -0.71 -23.25
CA PRO A 165 -22.99 0.07 -24.37
C PRO A 165 -22.13 -0.80 -25.28
N ILE A 166 -22.44 -0.78 -26.58
CA ILE A 166 -21.63 -1.39 -27.63
C ILE A 166 -20.52 -0.38 -27.98
N LEU A 167 -19.26 -0.78 -27.85
CA LEU A 167 -18.12 0.01 -28.33
C LEU A 167 -17.92 -0.28 -29.83
N PHE A 168 -17.95 0.75 -30.65
CA PHE A 168 -17.55 0.71 -32.07
C PHE A 168 -16.14 1.25 -32.25
#